data_AF-A0A8C5JG58-F1
#
_entry.id   AF-A0A8C5JG58-F1
#
_cell.length_a   1.000
_cell.length_b   1.000
_cell.length_c   1.000
_cell.angle_alpha   90.00
_cell.angle_beta   90.00
_cell.angle_gamma   90.00
#
_symmetry.space_group_name_H-M   'P 1'
#
loop_
_entity.id
_entity.type
_entity.pdbx_description
1 polymer ?
#
loop_
_entity_poly.entity_id
_entity_poly.type
_entity_poly.pdbx_seq_one_letter_code
_entity_poly.pdbx_strand_id
1 'polypeptide(L)'
;MGNTELRSRKIPFTFSAMLYRTSSIFMHVGSQSCPKRMTTTRSSSDRMAWSTCHPLCKCGSMYDILAAGWGACGTTGTPMQLTARALPGPSRGAGGHRAPAGSPPRPAHPGAARPQRTPRASSPQRRGAAAAPARAGSGRAGTGTRISGRARVGLARSRREESPPPDGRARAGQGHPRLPSQVMAEGELPSVLILDIGGTHGVLEDLAALLKKHFHLITMKEFLGNKEEMRKKIQSIFVFECRPTIDRELLESLPNLKVIANSGVGVDHLDLKMISSFGVKVTNTPHAVADPTADIGMALMLASARRLVEGCHIALSPDTKYFAVDWLGVEVTRATLGIIGMGSIGYKVAQRARAFNMRILYHNRNRRRKEDEEAVGAHYCAKMEDLLQQSDFVMLVVNLTPETHKLIGKKELGLMKPTATLINISRGAVIDQDALVEALQNKVIRAAALDVTYPEPLPRDHPLLNLSNVIITPHIGTATVQAIRMMAEEAIANMLAALNDQPIPSEVFPK
;
A
#
# COMPACT_ATOMS: atom_id res chain seq x y z
N MET A 1 -74.19 21.16 25.11
CA MET A 1 -73.91 20.49 26.41
C MET A 1 -72.68 19.62 26.20
N GLY A 2 -71.62 19.63 26.99
CA GLY A 2 -71.25 20.47 28.15
C GLY A 2 -69.90 19.96 28.69
N ASN A 3 -68.97 20.85 29.04
CA ASN A 3 -67.62 20.48 29.49
C ASN A 3 -67.61 19.62 30.77
N THR A 4 -66.58 18.79 30.93
CA THR A 4 -65.91 18.63 32.23
C THR A 4 -64.48 18.10 32.06
N GLU A 5 -63.50 18.86 32.56
CA GLU A 5 -62.12 18.40 32.74
C GLU A 5 -62.01 17.44 33.94
N LEU A 6 -60.98 16.59 33.96
CA LEU A 6 -60.43 16.13 35.24
C LEU A 6 -58.91 15.87 35.16
N ARG A 7 -58.24 16.23 36.26
CA ARG A 7 -56.79 16.53 36.31
C ARG A 7 -55.89 15.32 36.52
N SER A 8 -54.66 15.53 36.06
CA SER A 8 -53.39 14.88 36.42
C SER A 8 -53.32 14.10 37.75
N ARG A 9 -52.70 12.91 37.68
CA ARG A 9 -51.83 12.38 38.74
C ARG A 9 -50.52 11.89 38.12
N LYS A 10 -49.40 12.52 38.51
CA LYS A 10 -48.06 12.03 38.20
C LYS A 10 -47.67 10.98 39.24
N ILE A 11 -47.14 9.84 38.79
CA ILE A 11 -46.48 8.85 39.66
C ILE A 11 -44.97 8.94 39.37
N PRO A 12 -44.11 9.20 40.36
CA PRO A 12 -42.66 9.24 40.13
C PRO A 12 -42.08 7.82 40.11
N PHE A 13 -41.53 7.42 38.96
CA PHE A 13 -40.62 6.27 38.91
C PHE A 13 -39.20 6.73 39.27
N THR A 14 -38.69 6.25 40.40
CA THR A 14 -37.31 6.49 40.84
C THR A 14 -36.35 5.58 40.08
N PHE A 15 -35.57 6.16 39.15
CA PHE A 15 -34.43 5.46 38.56
C PHE A 15 -33.21 5.59 39.48
N SER A 16 -32.72 4.45 39.97
CA SER A 16 -31.49 4.40 40.77
C SER A 16 -30.26 4.59 39.87
N ALA A 17 -29.55 5.70 40.05
CA ALA A 17 -28.32 5.99 39.29
C ALA A 17 -27.14 5.22 39.89
N MET A 18 -26.75 4.12 39.23
CA MET A 18 -25.60 3.32 39.62
C MET A 18 -24.28 4.03 39.21
N LEU A 19 -23.75 4.85 40.11
CA LEU A 19 -22.46 5.54 39.93
C LEU A 19 -21.29 4.55 39.87
N TYR A 20 -20.82 4.24 38.67
CA TYR A 20 -19.52 3.58 38.48
C TYR A 20 -18.39 4.57 38.81
N ARG A 21 -17.73 4.35 39.96
CA ARG A 21 -16.45 5.00 40.30
C ARG A 21 -15.37 4.57 39.30
N THR A 22 -14.90 5.50 38.48
CA THR A 22 -13.60 5.37 37.80
C THR A 22 -12.49 5.77 38.78
N SER A 23 -11.63 4.83 39.14
CA SER A 23 -10.46 5.08 39.99
C SER A 23 -9.37 5.83 39.22
N SER A 24 -9.32 7.15 39.37
CA SER A 24 -8.18 7.94 38.89
C SER A 24 -6.95 7.71 39.77
N ILE A 25 -5.98 6.95 39.26
CA ILE A 25 -4.67 6.80 39.91
C ILE A 25 -3.84 8.06 39.62
N PHE A 26 -3.81 8.99 40.58
CA PHE A 26 -2.80 10.05 40.62
C PHE A 26 -1.49 9.44 41.15
N MET A 27 -0.46 9.34 40.31
CA MET A 27 0.91 9.19 40.79
C MET A 27 1.62 10.55 40.76
N HIS A 28 2.06 11.01 41.93
CA HIS A 28 2.98 12.13 42.07
C HIS A 28 4.32 11.79 41.40
N VAL A 29 4.80 12.67 40.52
CA VAL A 29 6.22 12.71 40.14
C VAL A 29 6.90 13.71 41.08
N GLY A 30 7.63 13.19 42.06
CA GLY A 30 8.38 14.02 43.01
C GLY A 30 9.58 14.69 42.35
N SER A 31 9.75 15.99 42.60
CA SER A 31 10.95 16.74 42.22
C SER A 31 12.17 16.24 43.00
N GLN A 32 13.23 15.83 42.31
CA GLN A 32 14.54 15.60 42.93
C GLN A 32 15.48 16.76 42.64
N SER A 33 15.88 17.43 43.72
CA SER A 33 16.83 18.54 43.73
C SER A 33 18.27 18.03 43.62
N CYS A 34 19.04 18.53 42.66
CA CYS A 34 20.47 18.23 42.55
C CYS A 34 21.32 19.24 43.36
N PRO A 35 22.26 18.81 44.22
CA PRO A 35 23.03 19.71 45.08
C PRO A 35 24.24 20.34 44.36
N LYS A 36 24.55 21.59 44.74
CA LYS A 36 25.68 22.37 44.23
C LYS A 36 27.04 21.75 44.63
N ARG A 37 28.02 21.82 43.74
CA ARG A 37 29.44 21.96 44.13
C ARG A 37 30.14 22.99 43.24
N MET A 38 30.46 24.13 43.83
CA MET A 38 31.39 25.10 43.24
C MET A 38 32.82 24.62 43.49
N THR A 39 33.68 24.70 42.47
CA THR A 39 35.12 24.95 42.68
C THR A 39 35.53 26.07 41.73
N THR A 40 36.20 27.06 42.29
CA THR A 40 36.66 28.27 41.59
C THR A 40 38.16 28.19 41.35
N THR A 41 38.60 28.49 40.13
CA THR A 41 39.88 29.18 39.91
C THR A 41 39.72 30.22 38.80
N ARG A 42 40.44 31.33 38.94
CA ARG A 42 40.41 32.54 38.09
C ARG A 42 41.74 32.70 37.38
N SER A 43 41.72 33.13 36.12
CA SER A 43 42.55 34.18 35.51
C SER A 43 42.03 34.40 34.08
N SER A 44 41.38 35.53 33.77
CA SER A 44 41.96 36.77 33.21
C SER A 44 42.71 36.55 31.88
N SER A 45 42.42 37.24 30.77
CA SER A 45 41.61 38.44 30.48
C SER A 45 41.22 38.38 28.98
N ASP A 46 40.14 39.00 28.47
CA ASP A 46 39.85 40.43 28.52
C ASP A 46 38.35 40.84 28.46
N ARG A 47 38.11 42.13 28.68
CA ARG A 47 36.80 42.84 28.73
C ARG A 47 36.50 43.40 27.31
N MET A 48 35.29 43.68 26.84
CA MET A 48 34.10 44.33 27.43
C MET A 48 32.83 43.79 26.71
N ALA A 49 31.76 43.40 27.42
CA ALA A 49 30.61 44.23 27.86
C ALA A 49 29.65 44.67 26.72
N TRP A 50 28.31 44.53 26.83
CA TRP A 50 27.43 44.12 27.95
C TRP A 50 26.04 43.64 27.42
N SER A 51 25.29 42.89 28.25
CA SER A 51 23.80 42.76 28.29
C SER A 51 23.00 42.30 27.03
N THR A 52 21.99 41.42 27.07
CA THR A 52 21.39 40.62 28.18
C THR A 52 20.55 39.44 27.65
N CYS A 53 20.70 38.28 28.29
CA CYS A 53 19.71 37.23 28.58
C CYS A 53 18.48 36.94 27.67
N HIS A 54 18.58 35.82 26.96
CA HIS A 54 17.78 34.57 27.18
C HIS A 54 16.28 34.48 26.74
N PRO A 55 15.67 33.27 26.70
CA PRO A 55 15.04 32.82 25.45
C PRO A 55 13.57 32.38 25.59
N LEU A 56 12.86 32.23 24.46
CA LEU A 56 11.65 31.42 24.41
C LEU A 56 11.62 30.52 23.18
N CYS A 57 12.07 29.28 23.38
CA CYS A 57 11.69 28.17 22.52
C CYS A 57 10.22 27.85 22.83
N LYS A 58 9.32 28.01 21.85
CA LYS A 58 7.94 27.50 21.90
C LYS A 58 7.71 26.53 20.76
N CYS A 59 7.64 25.25 21.08
CA CYS A 59 6.88 24.31 20.27
C CYS A 59 5.41 24.75 20.30
N GLY A 60 4.90 25.20 19.15
CA GLY A 60 3.50 25.53 18.94
C GLY A 60 2.96 24.72 17.78
N SER A 61 2.12 23.73 18.07
CA SER A 61 1.25 23.10 17.08
C SER A 61 0.29 24.16 16.55
N MET A 62 0.19 24.32 15.22
CA MET A 62 -0.95 25.01 14.62
C MET A 62 -1.38 24.32 13.33
N TYR A 63 -2.57 23.74 13.38
CA TYR A 63 -3.48 23.68 12.24
C TYR A 63 -3.86 25.12 11.81
N ASP A 64 -4.61 25.24 10.71
CA ASP A 64 -5.22 26.47 10.19
C ASP A 64 -4.31 27.44 9.40
N ILE A 65 -3.95 27.03 8.17
CA ILE A 65 -4.05 27.94 7.01
C ILE A 65 -4.65 27.17 5.82
N LEU A 66 -5.96 27.34 5.60
CA LEU A 66 -6.64 27.02 4.34
C LEU A 66 -7.64 28.13 4.00
N ALA A 67 -7.17 29.18 3.30
CA ALA A 67 -8.01 30.12 2.53
C ALA A 67 -7.16 31.14 1.75
N ALA A 68 -6.85 30.85 0.48
CA ALA A 68 -6.79 31.81 -0.64
C ALA A 68 -6.13 31.19 -1.89
N GLY A 69 -6.57 31.59 -3.08
CA GLY A 69 -5.69 31.61 -4.27
C GLY A 69 -5.87 30.51 -5.33
N TRP A 70 -7.05 30.41 -5.94
CA TRP A 70 -7.10 30.08 -7.37
C TRP A 70 -6.63 31.32 -8.17
N GLY A 71 -5.90 31.13 -9.28
CA GLY A 71 -5.75 32.21 -10.28
C GLY A 71 -4.40 32.37 -10.97
N ALA A 72 -4.18 31.56 -12.01
CA ALA A 72 -3.54 31.86 -13.29
C ALA A 72 -2.29 32.78 -13.42
N CYS A 73 -1.34 32.22 -14.18
CA CYS A 73 -0.28 32.86 -14.97
C CYS A 73 -0.66 34.20 -15.66
N GLY A 74 0.31 35.12 -15.78
CA GLY A 74 0.21 36.30 -16.65
C GLY A 74 1.45 37.21 -16.58
N THR A 75 2.35 37.11 -17.56
CA THR A 75 3.46 38.05 -17.75
C THR A 75 3.09 39.21 -18.69
N THR A 76 3.87 40.30 -18.61
CA THR A 76 3.97 41.47 -19.54
C THR A 76 3.05 42.69 -19.30
N GLY A 77 3.61 43.89 -19.54
CA GLY A 77 2.87 45.06 -20.04
C GLY A 77 2.54 46.17 -19.04
N THR A 78 3.40 47.20 -18.95
CA THR A 78 3.12 48.51 -18.32
C THR A 78 2.21 49.42 -19.21
N PRO A 79 1.70 50.59 -18.75
CA PRO A 79 0.26 50.88 -18.87
C PRO A 79 -0.11 52.14 -19.67
N MET A 80 -1.42 52.36 -19.93
CA MET A 80 -1.91 53.69 -20.32
C MET A 80 -3.37 53.99 -19.86
N GLN A 81 -3.48 54.83 -18.83
CA GLN A 81 -4.37 56.00 -18.71
C GLN A 81 -5.67 56.12 -19.57
N LEU A 82 -6.86 56.22 -18.95
CA LEU A 82 -7.54 57.50 -18.59
C LEU A 82 -9.06 57.40 -18.24
N THR A 83 -9.46 58.19 -17.24
CA THR A 83 -10.81 58.78 -16.97
C THR A 83 -12.05 57.93 -16.69
N ALA A 84 -12.86 58.42 -15.75
CA ALA A 84 -14.16 57.88 -15.34
C ALA A 84 -15.29 58.93 -15.47
N ARG A 85 -16.56 58.50 -15.66
CA ARG A 85 -17.75 59.25 -15.19
C ARG A 85 -19.07 58.43 -15.18
N ALA A 86 -19.49 58.07 -13.97
CA ALA A 86 -20.82 58.23 -13.34
C ALA A 86 -22.18 57.97 -14.08
N LEU A 87 -22.95 57.03 -13.47
CA LEU A 87 -24.41 57.09 -13.13
C LEU A 87 -25.49 56.98 -14.24
N PRO A 88 -26.80 56.70 -13.92
CA PRO A 88 -27.44 56.14 -12.70
C PRO A 88 -28.40 54.93 -12.96
N GLY A 89 -29.06 54.39 -11.92
CA GLY A 89 -30.28 53.55 -12.02
C GLY A 89 -31.51 54.28 -11.43
N PRO A 90 -32.54 53.61 -10.86
CA PRO A 90 -33.22 52.35 -11.19
C PRO A 90 -34.78 52.52 -11.28
N SER A 91 -35.56 51.48 -11.60
CA SER A 91 -37.03 51.48 -11.40
C SER A 91 -37.64 50.08 -11.12
N ARG A 92 -38.94 50.04 -10.78
CA ARG A 92 -39.62 48.98 -10.00
C ARG A 92 -40.46 48.00 -10.85
N GLY A 93 -40.71 46.80 -10.32
CA GLY A 93 -41.74 45.84 -10.79
C GLY A 93 -42.04 44.79 -9.70
N ALA A 94 -43.28 44.30 -9.58
CA ALA A 94 -43.76 43.63 -8.36
C ALA A 94 -44.49 42.29 -8.59
N GLY A 95 -44.57 41.48 -7.52
CA GLY A 95 -45.71 40.59 -7.24
C GLY A 95 -45.52 39.09 -7.43
N GLY A 96 -46.07 38.29 -6.50
CA GLY A 96 -46.44 36.88 -6.75
C GLY A 96 -45.96 35.84 -5.73
N HIS A 97 -46.67 35.64 -4.62
CA HIS A 97 -46.54 34.43 -3.80
C HIS A 97 -47.34 33.26 -4.38
N ARG A 98 -46.77 32.05 -4.42
CA ARG A 98 -47.45 30.78 -4.05
C ARG A 98 -46.46 29.63 -3.89
N ALA A 99 -46.72 28.75 -2.93
CA ALA A 99 -45.97 27.52 -2.66
C ALA A 99 -46.83 26.27 -3.01
N PRO A 100 -46.40 25.03 -2.71
CA PRO A 100 -45.85 24.12 -3.70
C PRO A 100 -46.82 22.98 -4.09
N ALA A 101 -46.51 22.25 -5.17
CA ALA A 101 -47.33 21.12 -5.64
C ALA A 101 -46.51 19.86 -5.93
N GLY A 102 -46.95 18.73 -5.34
CA GLY A 102 -47.01 17.41 -5.97
C GLY A 102 -45.71 16.67 -6.28
N SER A 103 -45.38 15.66 -5.46
CA SER A 103 -44.46 14.58 -5.84
C SER A 103 -45.08 13.67 -6.93
N PRO A 104 -44.32 13.19 -7.94
CA PRO A 104 -44.81 12.23 -8.91
C PRO A 104 -44.82 10.77 -8.36
N PRO A 105 -45.76 9.91 -8.78
CA PRO A 105 -45.90 8.55 -8.27
C PRO A 105 -44.98 7.52 -8.95
N ARG A 106 -44.73 6.39 -8.27
CA ARG A 106 -44.04 5.21 -8.81
C ARG A 106 -44.90 4.45 -9.84
N PRO A 107 -44.32 3.89 -10.92
CA PRO A 107 -44.99 2.89 -11.74
C PRO A 107 -45.09 1.53 -11.03
N ALA A 108 -46.16 0.79 -11.32
CA ALA A 108 -46.50 -0.48 -10.67
C ALA A 108 -45.98 -1.71 -11.44
N HIS A 109 -45.82 -2.83 -10.72
CA HIS A 109 -45.56 -4.14 -11.31
C HIS A 109 -46.82 -4.75 -11.94
N PRO A 110 -46.76 -5.29 -13.16
CA PRO A 110 -47.41 -6.56 -13.50
C PRO A 110 -46.51 -7.72 -13.00
N GLY A 111 -47.00 -8.88 -12.59
CA GLY A 111 -48.28 -9.51 -12.86
C GLY A 111 -47.97 -10.98 -13.16
N ALA A 112 -48.26 -11.88 -12.22
CA ALA A 112 -47.72 -13.25 -12.26
C ALA A 112 -48.36 -14.12 -13.35
N ALA A 113 -47.54 -14.83 -14.12
CA ALA A 113 -47.96 -15.90 -15.01
C ALA A 113 -47.40 -17.25 -14.54
N ARG A 114 -48.26 -18.27 -14.44
CA ARG A 114 -47.97 -19.60 -13.89
C ARG A 114 -48.30 -20.66 -14.95
N PRO A 115 -47.39 -21.59 -15.26
CA PRO A 115 -47.76 -22.86 -15.89
C PRO A 115 -47.60 -24.04 -14.92
N GLN A 116 -48.76 -24.62 -14.61
CA GLN A 116 -49.09 -26.05 -14.46
C GLN A 116 -47.96 -27.10 -14.24
N ARG A 117 -48.18 -27.96 -13.23
CA ARG A 117 -47.54 -29.29 -13.07
C ARG A 117 -48.35 -30.36 -13.80
N THR A 118 -47.70 -31.42 -14.29
CA THR A 118 -48.01 -32.89 -14.17
C THR A 118 -47.35 -33.68 -15.32
N PRO A 119 -47.23 -35.03 -15.25
CA PRO A 119 -47.05 -35.93 -14.10
C PRO A 119 -45.81 -36.88 -14.24
N ARG A 120 -45.61 -37.76 -13.26
CA ARG A 120 -44.63 -38.88 -13.31
C ARG A 120 -45.10 -40.03 -14.21
N ALA A 121 -44.15 -40.72 -14.84
CA ALA A 121 -44.23 -42.12 -15.29
C ALA A 121 -42.83 -42.75 -15.08
N SER A 122 -42.65 -43.62 -14.07
CA SER A 122 -42.67 -45.09 -14.13
C SER A 122 -41.44 -45.72 -14.81
N SER A 123 -40.64 -46.42 -14.01
CA SER A 123 -39.48 -47.21 -14.40
C SER A 123 -39.85 -48.63 -14.87
N PRO A 124 -38.94 -49.31 -15.60
CA PRO A 124 -38.89 -50.77 -15.66
C PRO A 124 -37.75 -51.35 -14.78
N GLN A 125 -38.00 -52.52 -14.19
CA GLN A 125 -37.06 -53.31 -13.37
C GLN A 125 -36.34 -54.41 -14.18
N ARG A 126 -35.43 -55.14 -13.49
CA ARG A 126 -34.84 -56.47 -13.77
C ARG A 126 -33.50 -56.43 -14.52
N ARG A 127 -32.47 -57.25 -14.24
CA ARG A 127 -32.05 -58.27 -13.21
C ARG A 127 -30.49 -58.26 -13.27
N GLY A 128 -29.66 -58.76 -12.34
CA GLY A 128 -29.77 -59.45 -11.05
C GLY A 128 -28.38 -60.04 -10.63
N ALA A 129 -28.30 -60.76 -9.50
CA ALA A 129 -27.13 -61.51 -8.96
C ALA A 129 -25.92 -60.66 -8.46
N ALA A 130 -25.58 -60.62 -7.15
CA ALA A 130 -24.90 -61.63 -6.29
C ALA A 130 -23.35 -61.48 -6.31
N ALA A 131 -22.56 -61.66 -5.24
CA ALA A 131 -22.80 -62.15 -3.87
C ALA A 131 -21.85 -61.50 -2.83
N ALA A 132 -22.09 -61.75 -1.53
CA ALA A 132 -21.14 -61.53 -0.42
C ALA A 132 -20.52 -62.88 0.04
N PRO A 133 -19.44 -62.89 0.85
CA PRO A 133 -19.55 -62.97 2.34
C PRO A 133 -18.68 -61.90 3.07
N ALA A 134 -19.03 -61.38 4.25
CA ALA A 134 -18.91 -61.94 5.62
C ALA A 134 -17.43 -62.22 6.04
N ARG A 135 -16.93 -61.91 7.26
CA ARG A 135 -17.56 -61.95 8.60
C ARG A 135 -16.70 -61.21 9.67
N ALA A 136 -17.32 -60.74 10.78
CA ALA A 136 -16.86 -60.57 12.19
C ALA A 136 -15.39 -60.19 12.58
N GLY A 137 -15.08 -59.55 13.71
CA GLY A 137 -15.88 -59.02 14.85
C GLY A 137 -15.07 -58.92 16.18
N SER A 138 -15.62 -58.25 17.21
CA SER A 138 -15.08 -58.03 18.59
C SER A 138 -13.89 -57.05 18.77
N GLY A 139 -13.69 -56.35 19.90
CA GLY A 139 -14.58 -56.11 21.06
C GLY A 139 -13.86 -55.79 22.41
N ARG A 140 -14.44 -54.89 23.23
CA ARG A 140 -14.10 -54.52 24.66
C ARG A 140 -12.79 -53.76 24.95
N ALA A 141 -12.55 -53.19 26.16
CA ALA A 141 -13.32 -52.31 27.09
C ALA A 141 -12.60 -52.18 28.47
N GLY A 142 -12.59 -50.99 29.10
CA GLY A 142 -12.07 -50.72 30.48
C GLY A 142 -10.52 -50.69 30.58
N THR A 143 -9.82 -50.13 31.59
CA THR A 143 -10.11 -49.35 32.83
C THR A 143 -8.83 -48.56 33.22
N GLY A 144 -8.77 -47.54 34.10
CA GLY A 144 -9.81 -46.87 34.89
C GLY A 144 -9.44 -46.65 36.37
N THR A 145 -8.46 -45.79 36.72
CA THR A 145 -8.04 -45.57 38.13
C THR A 145 -7.53 -44.13 38.42
N ARG A 146 -7.93 -43.55 39.57
CA ARG A 146 -7.32 -42.37 40.22
C ARG A 146 -6.62 -42.82 41.50
N ILE A 147 -5.47 -42.24 41.85
CA ILE A 147 -4.95 -42.23 43.24
C ILE A 147 -4.44 -40.82 43.59
N SER A 148 -4.70 -40.39 44.82
CA SER A 148 -4.27 -39.13 45.42
C SER A 148 -2.97 -39.28 46.24
N GLY A 149 -2.17 -38.23 46.33
CA GLY A 149 -1.00 -38.18 47.22
C GLY A 149 -0.47 -36.75 47.40
N ARG A 150 -0.28 -36.32 48.64
CA ARG A 150 0.11 -34.95 49.02
C ARG A 150 1.22 -34.99 50.07
N ALA A 151 2.48 -34.69 49.71
CA ALA A 151 3.54 -34.47 50.71
C ALA A 151 4.71 -33.57 50.23
N ARG A 152 4.94 -32.54 51.05
CA ARG A 152 6.04 -31.58 51.23
C ARG A 152 7.43 -31.82 50.60
N VAL A 153 7.93 -30.74 49.98
CA VAL A 153 9.23 -30.05 50.21
C VAL A 153 10.43 -30.87 50.71
N GLY A 154 11.50 -30.89 49.90
CA GLY A 154 12.89 -31.11 50.33
C GLY A 154 13.86 -30.37 49.39
N LEU A 155 14.75 -29.53 49.93
CA LEU A 155 15.81 -28.88 49.16
C LEU A 155 16.94 -29.87 48.87
N ALA A 156 17.34 -30.01 47.60
CA ALA A 156 18.63 -30.56 47.22
C ALA A 156 19.16 -29.86 45.97
N ARG A 157 20.24 -29.08 46.11
CA ARG A 157 20.98 -28.51 44.98
C ARG A 157 21.78 -29.64 44.31
N SER A 158 21.55 -29.89 43.02
CA SER A 158 22.51 -30.60 42.17
C SER A 158 23.04 -29.63 41.12
N ARG A 159 24.38 -29.55 41.01
CA ARG A 159 25.04 -28.82 39.92
C ARG A 159 24.83 -29.63 38.64
N ARG A 160 24.43 -28.97 37.55
CA ARG A 160 24.70 -29.46 36.20
C ARG A 160 25.75 -28.53 35.60
N GLU A 161 26.80 -29.13 35.06
CA GLU A 161 27.81 -28.43 34.29
C GLU A 161 27.21 -28.06 32.93
N GLU A 162 27.33 -26.79 32.55
CA GLU A 162 26.95 -26.34 31.22
C GLU A 162 28.10 -26.66 30.25
N SER A 163 27.82 -27.52 29.26
CA SER A 163 28.73 -27.72 28.13
C SER A 163 28.68 -26.50 27.19
N PRO A 164 29.80 -26.06 26.61
CA PRO A 164 29.81 -24.92 25.69
C PRO A 164 29.04 -25.23 24.39
N PRO A 165 28.46 -24.21 23.73
CA PRO A 165 27.75 -24.40 22.48
C PRO A 165 28.72 -24.75 21.33
N PRO A 166 28.32 -25.59 20.36
CA PRO A 166 29.16 -25.90 19.21
C PRO A 166 29.25 -24.73 18.24
N ASP A 167 30.44 -24.54 17.68
CA ASP A 167 30.77 -23.43 16.78
C ASP A 167 29.97 -23.39 15.46
N GLY A 168 29.74 -22.17 14.98
CA GLY A 168 30.04 -21.84 13.59
C GLY A 168 29.20 -22.48 12.49
N ARG A 169 27.87 -22.33 12.51
CA ARG A 169 27.09 -22.31 11.25
C ARG A 169 26.51 -20.92 11.00
N ALA A 170 27.02 -20.27 9.96
CA ALA A 170 26.62 -18.93 9.57
C ALA A 170 25.10 -18.86 9.34
N ARG A 171 24.42 -17.97 10.07
CA ARG A 171 23.08 -17.53 9.69
C ARG A 171 23.21 -16.81 8.36
N ALA A 172 22.47 -17.25 7.34
CA ALA A 172 22.29 -16.50 6.11
C ALA A 172 21.46 -15.24 6.41
N GLY A 173 22.12 -14.22 6.97
CA GLY A 173 21.58 -12.87 7.02
C GLY A 173 21.37 -12.35 5.60
N GLN A 174 20.28 -11.61 5.38
CA GLN A 174 20.02 -10.96 4.11
C GLN A 174 21.12 -9.92 3.87
N GLY A 175 22.09 -10.26 3.03
CA GLY A 175 23.16 -9.37 2.65
C GLY A 175 22.61 -8.31 1.72
N HIS A 176 22.30 -7.13 2.26
CA HIS A 176 22.22 -5.93 1.42
C HIS A 176 23.55 -5.78 0.68
N PRO A 177 23.55 -5.45 -0.63
CA PRO A 177 24.78 -5.14 -1.33
C PRO A 177 25.45 -3.96 -0.62
N ARG A 178 26.57 -4.23 0.08
CA ARG A 178 27.40 -3.16 0.60
C ARG A 178 27.93 -2.39 -0.60
N LEU A 179 27.73 -1.08 -0.62
CA LEU A 179 28.41 -0.20 -1.57
C LEU A 179 29.91 -0.56 -1.58
N PRO A 180 30.52 -0.79 -2.76
CA PRO A 180 31.91 -1.18 -2.84
C PRO A 180 32.78 -0.17 -2.07
N SER A 181 33.53 -0.66 -1.08
CA SER A 181 34.48 0.15 -0.33
C SER A 181 35.77 0.36 -1.13
N GLN A 182 35.63 0.97 -2.31
CA GLN A 182 36.73 1.46 -3.12
C GLN A 182 36.55 2.97 -3.25
N VAL A 183 37.43 3.69 -2.56
CA VAL A 183 37.78 5.05 -2.95
C VAL A 183 38.36 4.92 -4.36
N MET A 184 37.67 5.48 -5.35
CA MET A 184 38.17 5.48 -6.73
C MET A 184 39.53 6.18 -6.74
N ALA A 185 40.47 5.67 -7.55
CA ALA A 185 41.75 6.34 -7.76
C ALA A 185 41.53 7.78 -8.24
N GLU A 186 42.50 8.67 -7.97
CA GLU A 186 42.42 10.12 -8.27
C GLU A 186 42.08 10.38 -9.75
N GLY A 187 40.79 10.56 -10.02
CA GLY A 187 40.22 10.62 -11.36
C GLY A 187 38.81 11.20 -11.33
N GLU A 188 38.37 11.71 -12.48
CA GLU A 188 37.09 12.39 -12.63
C GLU A 188 35.92 11.42 -12.41
N LEU A 189 34.89 11.84 -11.67
CA LEU A 189 33.73 10.99 -11.38
C LEU A 189 32.96 10.65 -12.67
N PRO A 190 32.51 9.40 -12.85
CA PRO A 190 31.70 9.02 -14.01
C PRO A 190 30.41 9.84 -14.08
N SER A 191 29.96 10.20 -15.29
CA SER A 191 28.73 11.01 -15.43
C SER A 191 27.46 10.17 -15.54
N VAL A 192 26.47 10.51 -14.72
CA VAL A 192 25.11 9.95 -14.75
C VAL A 192 24.11 10.99 -15.25
N LEU A 193 23.29 10.61 -16.22
CA LEU A 193 22.15 11.39 -16.68
C LEU A 193 20.92 11.13 -15.81
N ILE A 194 20.25 12.19 -15.40
CA ILE A 194 18.97 12.18 -14.69
C ILE A 194 17.98 13.13 -15.38
N LEU A 195 16.68 13.01 -15.09
CA LEU A 195 15.70 13.97 -15.61
C LEU A 195 16.00 15.39 -15.13
N ASP A 196 15.89 15.60 -13.82
CA ASP A 196 16.06 16.88 -13.12
C ASP A 196 16.31 16.61 -11.62
N ILE A 197 16.58 17.65 -10.83
CA ILE A 197 16.67 17.59 -9.37
C ILE A 197 15.49 18.37 -8.77
N GLY A 198 14.76 17.74 -7.84
CA GLY A 198 13.59 18.33 -7.19
C GLY A 198 12.38 18.50 -8.11
N GLY A 199 11.49 19.44 -7.75
CA GLY A 199 10.22 19.66 -8.46
C GLY A 199 9.27 18.45 -8.40
N THR A 200 8.37 18.34 -9.38
CA THR A 200 7.33 17.29 -9.43
C THR A 200 7.83 15.95 -9.98
N HIS A 201 8.94 15.95 -10.73
CA HIS A 201 9.39 14.78 -11.50
C HIS A 201 10.89 14.48 -11.36
N GLY A 202 11.67 15.36 -10.72
CA GLY A 202 13.10 15.18 -10.54
C GLY A 202 13.45 14.25 -9.38
N VAL A 203 14.73 13.89 -9.32
CA VAL A 203 15.30 13.14 -8.20
C VAL A 203 15.30 14.02 -6.95
N LEU A 204 14.86 13.48 -5.81
CA LEU A 204 14.83 14.22 -4.54
C LEU A 204 16.23 14.73 -4.15
N GLU A 205 16.32 15.90 -3.51
CA GLU A 205 17.60 16.54 -3.14
C GLU A 205 18.54 15.62 -2.36
N ASP A 206 18.03 14.89 -1.35
CA ASP A 206 18.81 13.93 -0.56
C ASP A 206 19.35 12.77 -1.40
N LEU A 207 18.63 12.37 -2.45
CA LEU A 207 19.05 11.32 -3.39
C LEU A 207 20.07 11.86 -4.40
N ALA A 208 19.87 13.07 -4.90
CA ALA A 208 20.86 13.76 -5.72
C ALA A 208 22.16 13.96 -4.95
N ALA A 209 22.10 14.33 -3.66
CA ALA A 209 23.25 14.43 -2.76
C ALA A 209 23.92 13.07 -2.48
N LEU A 210 23.19 11.96 -2.55
CA LEU A 210 23.77 10.62 -2.48
C LEU A 210 24.47 10.23 -3.79
N LEU A 211 23.82 10.44 -4.94
CA LEU A 211 24.39 10.18 -6.28
C LEU A 211 25.66 11.02 -6.52
N LYS A 212 25.68 12.30 -6.10
CA LYS A 212 26.82 13.23 -6.22
C LYS A 212 28.10 12.76 -5.52
N LYS A 213 28.04 11.77 -4.63
CA LYS A 213 29.22 11.16 -3.98
C LYS A 213 29.96 10.16 -4.88
N HIS A 214 29.31 9.69 -5.94
CA HIS A 214 29.78 8.62 -6.80
C HIS A 214 29.78 9.00 -8.29
N PHE A 215 29.01 10.02 -8.68
CA PHE A 215 28.82 10.43 -10.07
C PHE A 215 28.81 11.94 -10.22
N HIS A 216 29.28 12.43 -11.36
CA HIS A 216 28.93 13.76 -11.85
C HIS A 216 27.49 13.73 -12.41
N LEU A 217 26.57 14.48 -11.81
CA LEU A 217 25.17 14.50 -12.29
C LEU A 217 25.04 15.45 -13.46
N ILE A 218 24.35 15.00 -14.50
CA ILE A 218 23.91 15.81 -15.64
C ILE A 218 22.39 15.69 -15.71
N THR A 219 21.67 16.81 -15.71
CA THR A 219 20.22 16.84 -15.94
C THR A 219 19.91 16.79 -17.44
N MET A 220 18.70 16.36 -17.81
CA MET A 220 18.24 16.42 -19.21
C MET A 220 18.30 17.86 -19.77
N LYS A 221 18.06 18.87 -18.93
CA LYS A 221 18.14 20.28 -19.31
C LYS A 221 19.57 20.68 -19.69
N GLU A 222 20.56 20.29 -18.89
CA GLU A 222 21.98 20.55 -19.18
C GLU A 222 22.43 19.79 -20.43
N PHE A 223 22.07 18.50 -20.53
CA PHE A 223 22.36 17.66 -21.68
C PHE A 223 21.83 18.26 -22.98
N LEU A 224 20.57 18.69 -23.02
CA LEU A 224 19.97 19.31 -24.20
C LEU A 224 20.58 20.69 -24.51
N GLY A 225 21.05 21.42 -23.50
CA GLY A 225 21.72 22.71 -23.67
C GLY A 225 23.13 22.62 -24.27
N ASN A 226 23.84 21.49 -24.10
CA ASN A 226 25.18 21.27 -24.63
C ASN A 226 25.39 19.81 -25.11
N LYS A 227 24.52 19.36 -26.02
CA LYS A 227 24.41 17.95 -26.47
C LYS A 227 25.73 17.38 -26.99
N GLU A 228 26.49 18.14 -27.79
CA GLU A 228 27.73 17.66 -28.43
C GLU A 228 28.90 17.47 -27.47
N GLU A 229 29.00 18.27 -26.41
CA GLU A 229 30.03 18.06 -25.39
C GLU A 229 29.62 16.95 -24.40
N MET A 230 28.37 17.00 -23.92
CA MET A 230 27.91 16.12 -22.85
C MET A 230 27.67 14.68 -23.30
N ARG A 231 27.30 14.44 -24.57
CA ARG A 231 27.01 13.09 -25.08
C ARG A 231 28.16 12.09 -24.95
N LYS A 232 29.41 12.57 -24.94
CA LYS A 232 30.62 11.73 -24.76
C LYS A 232 30.97 11.49 -23.29
N LYS A 233 30.41 12.28 -22.36
CA LYS A 233 30.68 12.20 -20.93
C LYS A 233 29.74 11.23 -20.22
N ILE A 234 28.47 11.18 -20.63
CA ILE A 234 27.42 10.35 -20.03
C ILE A 234 27.71 8.86 -20.26
N GLN A 235 27.81 8.11 -19.16
CA GLN A 235 28.10 6.66 -19.16
C GLN A 235 26.98 5.83 -18.53
N SER A 236 26.11 6.48 -17.74
CA SER A 236 24.92 5.85 -17.15
C SER A 236 23.71 6.78 -17.20
N ILE A 237 22.51 6.20 -17.16
CA ILE A 237 21.25 6.91 -16.89
C ILE A 237 20.64 6.34 -15.61
N PHE A 238 20.25 7.20 -14.68
CA PHE A 238 19.43 6.81 -13.53
C PHE A 238 17.96 7.19 -13.80
N VAL A 239 17.11 6.16 -13.94
CA VAL A 239 15.68 6.31 -14.21
C VAL A 239 14.92 6.32 -12.89
N PHE A 240 14.27 7.43 -12.57
CA PHE A 240 13.48 7.64 -11.36
C PHE A 240 12.04 8.00 -11.77
N GLU A 241 11.03 7.40 -11.13
CA GLU A 241 9.61 7.56 -11.50
C GLU A 241 9.35 7.41 -13.02
N CYS A 242 9.93 6.35 -13.62
CA CYS A 242 9.91 6.04 -15.05
C CYS A 242 10.46 7.16 -15.98
N ARG A 243 11.33 8.04 -15.46
CA ARG A 243 11.93 9.16 -16.22
C ARG A 243 13.45 9.27 -16.03
N PRO A 244 14.23 9.76 -17.02
CA PRO A 244 13.77 10.19 -18.34
C PRO A 244 13.26 9.02 -19.19
N THR A 245 12.41 9.33 -20.18
CA THR A 245 11.94 8.33 -21.15
C THR A 245 13.13 7.82 -21.95
N ILE A 246 13.27 6.50 -22.05
CA ILE A 246 14.33 5.85 -22.83
C ILE A 246 13.78 5.50 -24.20
N ASP A 247 14.10 6.32 -25.18
CA ASP A 247 13.77 6.10 -26.59
C ASP A 247 15.02 5.93 -27.46
N ARG A 248 14.80 5.65 -28.74
CA ARG A 248 15.86 5.45 -29.73
C ARG A 248 16.73 6.69 -29.92
N GLU A 249 16.15 7.90 -29.91
CA GLU A 249 16.90 9.13 -30.13
C GLU A 249 17.88 9.38 -28.97
N LEU A 250 17.43 9.14 -27.74
CA LEU A 250 18.28 9.26 -26.56
C LEU A 250 19.45 8.27 -26.62
N LEU A 251 19.21 7.00 -26.97
CA LEU A 251 20.30 6.02 -27.09
C LEU A 251 21.27 6.35 -28.22
N GLU A 252 20.79 6.71 -29.42
CA GLU A 252 21.63 7.13 -30.56
C GLU A 252 22.44 8.39 -30.24
N SER A 253 21.93 9.25 -29.36
CA SER A 253 22.65 10.43 -28.92
C SER A 253 23.82 10.13 -27.98
N LEU A 254 23.83 9.02 -27.23
CA LEU A 254 24.77 8.74 -26.13
C LEU A 254 25.77 7.59 -26.45
N PRO A 255 26.82 7.83 -27.26
CA PRO A 255 27.71 6.77 -27.75
C PRO A 255 28.54 6.03 -26.68
N ASN A 256 28.68 6.60 -25.48
CA ASN A 256 29.46 6.03 -24.38
C ASN A 256 28.59 5.44 -23.25
N LEU A 257 27.27 5.36 -23.46
CA LEU A 257 26.33 4.80 -22.48
C LEU A 257 26.60 3.30 -22.27
N LYS A 258 26.90 2.91 -21.03
CA LYS A 258 27.09 1.50 -20.62
C LYS A 258 25.85 0.90 -19.94
N VAL A 259 25.10 1.70 -19.16
CA VAL A 259 24.07 1.17 -18.24
C VAL A 259 22.89 2.12 -18.00
N ILE A 260 21.68 1.57 -17.94
CA ILE A 260 20.47 2.24 -17.48
C ILE A 260 20.03 1.59 -16.16
N ALA A 261 20.06 2.35 -15.08
CA ALA A 261 19.66 1.89 -13.75
C ALA A 261 18.23 2.37 -13.42
N ASN A 262 17.28 1.44 -13.48
CA ASN A 262 15.89 1.68 -13.13
C ASN A 262 15.65 1.64 -11.61
N SER A 263 15.12 2.72 -11.07
CA SER A 263 14.61 2.79 -9.71
C SER A 263 13.25 2.07 -9.63
N GLY A 264 13.25 0.85 -9.10
CA GLY A 264 12.07 -0.01 -8.93
C GLY A 264 12.26 -1.40 -9.54
N VAL A 265 11.29 -2.29 -9.39
CA VAL A 265 11.35 -3.66 -9.97
C VAL A 265 10.83 -3.73 -11.39
N GLY A 266 9.70 -3.09 -11.66
CA GLY A 266 9.03 -3.16 -12.96
C GLY A 266 9.75 -2.33 -14.01
N VAL A 267 10.13 -3.00 -15.09
CA VAL A 267 10.83 -2.47 -16.27
C VAL A 267 9.92 -2.48 -17.50
N ASP A 268 8.62 -2.61 -17.29
CA ASP A 268 7.58 -2.73 -18.32
C ASP A 268 7.42 -1.48 -19.21
N HIS A 269 8.01 -0.37 -18.79
CA HIS A 269 8.12 0.88 -19.55
C HIS A 269 9.42 1.00 -20.38
N LEU A 270 10.31 -0.01 -20.32
CA LEU A 270 11.60 -0.04 -21.04
C LEU A 270 11.57 -1.12 -22.14
N ASP A 271 11.85 -0.74 -23.38
CA ASP A 271 12.11 -1.72 -24.44
C ASP A 271 13.52 -2.30 -24.28
N LEU A 272 13.60 -3.39 -23.50
CA LEU A 272 14.84 -4.11 -23.23
C LEU A 272 15.53 -4.64 -24.50
N LYS A 273 14.79 -4.92 -25.58
CA LYS A 273 15.36 -5.41 -26.84
C LYS A 273 16.01 -4.28 -27.62
N MET A 274 15.31 -3.13 -27.70
CA MET A 274 15.87 -1.91 -28.26
C MET A 274 17.10 -1.46 -27.49
N ILE A 275 17.04 -1.35 -26.16
CA ILE A 275 18.18 -0.97 -25.31
C ILE A 275 19.37 -1.94 -25.48
N SER A 276 19.12 -3.26 -25.41
CA SER A 276 20.17 -4.26 -25.60
C SER A 276 20.82 -4.21 -26.99
N SER A 277 20.13 -3.72 -28.03
CA SER A 277 20.70 -3.59 -29.38
C SER A 277 21.77 -2.50 -29.48
N PHE A 278 21.83 -1.57 -28.52
CA PHE A 278 22.90 -0.58 -28.38
C PHE A 278 24.06 -1.08 -27.51
N GLY A 279 24.04 -2.33 -27.02
CA GLY A 279 25.02 -2.84 -26.07
C GLY A 279 24.89 -2.30 -24.64
N VAL A 280 23.80 -1.57 -24.37
CA VAL A 280 23.52 -0.95 -23.06
C VAL A 280 22.88 -1.97 -22.13
N LYS A 281 23.41 -2.09 -20.92
CA LYS A 281 22.87 -2.97 -19.87
C LYS A 281 21.71 -2.29 -19.13
N VAL A 282 20.74 -3.07 -18.65
CA VAL A 282 19.63 -2.55 -17.83
C VAL A 282 19.71 -3.19 -16.44
N THR A 283 19.47 -2.41 -15.39
CA THR A 283 19.44 -2.90 -14.01
C THR A 283 18.20 -2.41 -13.28
N ASN A 284 17.75 -3.11 -12.24
CA ASN A 284 16.60 -2.73 -11.43
C ASN A 284 16.91 -2.84 -9.91
N THR A 285 15.93 -2.56 -9.03
CA THR A 285 16.16 -2.55 -7.56
C THR A 285 15.24 -3.53 -6.78
N PRO A 286 15.37 -4.85 -6.99
CA PRO A 286 14.50 -5.87 -6.41
C PRO A 286 14.57 -6.02 -4.90
N HIS A 287 15.64 -5.57 -4.26
CA HIS A 287 15.79 -5.71 -2.82
C HIS A 287 15.12 -4.56 -2.06
N ALA A 288 15.23 -3.33 -2.59
CA ALA A 288 14.72 -2.13 -1.92
C ALA A 288 13.18 -2.04 -1.82
N VAL A 289 12.44 -2.62 -2.76
CA VAL A 289 10.97 -2.45 -2.86
C VAL A 289 10.15 -3.51 -2.10
N ALA A 290 10.77 -4.63 -1.69
CA ALA A 290 9.99 -5.83 -1.34
C ALA A 290 9.11 -5.70 -0.08
N ASP A 291 9.61 -5.02 0.95
CA ASP A 291 8.86 -4.73 2.18
C ASP A 291 7.85 -3.59 2.05
N PRO A 292 8.19 -2.36 1.59
CA PRO A 292 7.22 -1.25 1.52
C PRO A 292 6.01 -1.58 0.64
N THR A 293 6.20 -2.32 -0.47
CA THR A 293 5.08 -2.69 -1.35
C THR A 293 4.21 -3.79 -0.71
N ALA A 294 4.80 -4.67 0.10
CA ALA A 294 4.02 -5.61 0.92
C ALA A 294 3.25 -4.89 2.05
N ASP A 295 3.83 -3.83 2.63
CA ASP A 295 3.16 -2.99 3.62
C ASP A 295 1.96 -2.26 3.02
N ILE A 296 2.08 -1.66 1.82
CA ILE A 296 0.94 -1.01 1.16
C ILE A 296 -0.16 -2.00 0.78
N GLY A 297 0.18 -3.21 0.34
CA GLY A 297 -0.81 -4.26 0.05
C GLY A 297 -1.61 -4.65 1.28
N MET A 298 -0.95 -4.82 2.42
CA MET A 298 -1.62 -5.10 3.69
C MET A 298 -2.45 -3.90 4.18
N ALA A 299 -1.94 -2.67 4.03
CA ALA A 299 -2.67 -1.45 4.38
C ALA A 299 -3.94 -1.27 3.55
N LEU A 300 -3.86 -1.44 2.22
CA LEU A 300 -5.02 -1.39 1.30
C LEU A 300 -6.05 -2.49 1.62
N MET A 301 -5.59 -3.71 1.89
CA MET A 301 -6.47 -4.82 2.29
C MET A 301 -7.20 -4.50 3.60
N LEU A 302 -6.49 -4.03 4.64
CA LEU A 302 -7.06 -3.67 5.93
C LEU A 302 -8.02 -2.47 5.82
N ALA A 303 -7.63 -1.44 5.06
CA ALA A 303 -8.44 -0.24 4.84
C ALA A 303 -9.75 -0.57 4.11
N SER A 304 -9.70 -1.44 3.09
CA SER A 304 -10.89 -1.91 2.37
C SER A 304 -11.76 -2.81 3.26
N ALA A 305 -11.16 -3.79 3.94
CA ALA A 305 -11.84 -4.70 4.86
C ALA A 305 -12.62 -3.92 5.95
N ARG A 306 -11.99 -2.91 6.55
CA ARG A 306 -12.57 -2.11 7.63
C ARG A 306 -13.28 -0.84 7.17
N ARG A 307 -13.41 -0.61 5.86
CA ARG A 307 -14.01 0.60 5.25
C ARG A 307 -13.38 1.90 5.77
N LEU A 308 -12.08 1.86 6.09
CA LEU A 308 -11.38 2.88 6.88
C LEU A 308 -11.50 4.29 6.28
N VAL A 309 -11.26 4.41 4.97
CA VAL A 309 -11.32 5.70 4.25
C VAL A 309 -12.72 6.31 4.30
N GLU A 310 -13.75 5.50 4.06
CA GLU A 310 -15.15 5.91 4.17
C GLU A 310 -15.49 6.32 5.62
N GLY A 311 -15.04 5.56 6.62
CA GLY A 311 -15.22 5.88 8.04
C GLY A 311 -14.56 7.20 8.44
N CYS A 312 -13.38 7.51 7.90
CA CYS A 312 -12.72 8.80 8.10
C CYS A 312 -13.54 9.96 7.50
N HIS A 313 -14.07 9.81 6.28
CA HIS A 313 -14.94 10.84 5.68
C HIS A 313 -16.24 11.05 6.47
N ILE A 314 -16.86 9.97 6.96
CA ILE A 314 -18.05 10.06 7.82
C ILE A 314 -17.69 10.79 9.12
N ALA A 315 -16.58 10.45 9.78
CA ALA A 315 -16.18 11.07 11.05
C ALA A 315 -15.79 12.56 10.93
N LEU A 316 -15.32 13.01 9.77
CA LEU A 316 -14.94 14.41 9.51
C LEU A 316 -16.09 15.26 8.94
N SER A 317 -17.17 14.65 8.46
CA SER A 317 -18.29 15.39 7.87
C SER A 317 -19.07 16.19 8.94
N PRO A 318 -19.33 17.49 8.72
CA PRO A 318 -20.10 18.31 9.67
C PRO A 318 -21.57 17.88 9.78
N ASP A 319 -22.08 17.12 8.79
CA ASP A 319 -23.46 16.60 8.79
C ASP A 319 -23.62 15.30 9.61
N THR A 320 -22.53 14.68 10.04
CA THR A 320 -22.55 13.41 10.79
C THR A 320 -23.01 13.63 12.23
N LYS A 321 -24.27 13.28 12.50
CA LYS A 321 -24.88 13.37 13.84
C LYS A 321 -24.82 12.06 14.63
N TYR A 322 -24.63 10.93 13.94
CA TYR A 322 -24.58 9.59 14.51
C TYR A 322 -23.87 8.64 13.55
N PHE A 323 -23.30 7.55 14.07
CA PHE A 323 -22.73 6.47 13.27
C PHE A 323 -23.75 5.34 13.14
N ALA A 324 -23.99 4.86 11.92
CA ALA A 324 -24.96 3.80 11.66
C ALA A 324 -24.44 2.44 12.16
N VAL A 325 -25.24 1.72 12.96
CA VAL A 325 -24.82 0.47 13.62
C VAL A 325 -24.65 -0.71 12.66
N ASP A 326 -25.27 -0.63 11.48
CA ASP A 326 -25.17 -1.56 10.36
C ASP A 326 -24.01 -1.23 9.40
N TRP A 327 -23.24 -0.17 9.69
CA TRP A 327 -22.00 0.14 8.98
C TRP A 327 -20.90 -0.86 9.36
N LEU A 328 -20.93 -2.05 8.75
CA LEU A 328 -20.05 -3.16 9.10
C LEU A 328 -18.90 -3.36 8.09
N GLY A 329 -17.70 -3.54 8.63
CA GLY A 329 -16.53 -4.06 7.91
C GLY A 329 -16.53 -5.59 7.84
N VAL A 330 -15.39 -6.16 7.44
CA VAL A 330 -15.06 -7.59 7.56
C VAL A 330 -13.76 -7.75 8.35
N GLU A 331 -13.66 -8.85 9.09
CA GLU A 331 -12.43 -9.24 9.77
C GLU A 331 -11.48 -9.92 8.78
N VAL A 332 -10.19 -9.56 8.83
CA VAL A 332 -9.14 -10.32 8.10
C VAL A 332 -8.71 -11.57 8.88
N THR A 333 -8.91 -11.58 10.20
CA THR A 333 -8.55 -12.69 11.08
C THR A 333 -9.29 -13.96 10.67
N ARG A 334 -8.57 -15.07 10.43
CA ARG A 334 -9.09 -16.35 9.89
C ARG A 334 -9.68 -16.29 8.48
N ALA A 335 -9.70 -15.12 7.82
CA ALA A 335 -10.09 -15.03 6.41
C ALA A 335 -9.02 -15.67 5.50
N THR A 336 -9.41 -15.97 4.26
CA THR A 336 -8.53 -16.56 3.25
C THR A 336 -7.94 -15.48 2.35
N LEU A 337 -6.61 -15.34 2.36
CA LEU A 337 -5.86 -14.51 1.41
C LEU A 337 -5.32 -15.39 0.28
N GLY A 338 -5.70 -15.08 -0.96
CA GLY A 338 -5.10 -15.64 -2.17
C GLY A 338 -4.08 -14.70 -2.78
N ILE A 339 -2.83 -15.14 -2.88
CA ILE A 339 -1.74 -14.35 -3.48
C ILE A 339 -1.47 -14.88 -4.89
N ILE A 340 -1.75 -14.07 -5.91
CA ILE A 340 -1.39 -14.38 -7.30
C ILE A 340 -0.04 -13.72 -7.56
N GLY A 341 1.03 -14.53 -7.68
CA GLY A 341 2.41 -14.03 -7.75
C GLY A 341 3.12 -13.98 -6.39
N MET A 342 3.32 -15.11 -5.72
CA MET A 342 4.16 -15.21 -4.52
C MET A 342 5.66 -15.18 -4.86
N GLY A 343 6.11 -14.08 -5.48
CA GLY A 343 7.52 -13.72 -5.66
C GLY A 343 8.14 -13.15 -4.37
N SER A 344 9.12 -12.25 -4.47
CA SER A 344 9.73 -11.60 -3.29
C SER A 344 8.70 -10.78 -2.49
N ILE A 345 7.95 -9.90 -3.16
CA ILE A 345 6.89 -9.07 -2.55
C ILE A 345 5.78 -9.96 -1.98
N GLY A 346 5.24 -10.89 -2.78
CA GLY A 346 4.16 -11.78 -2.33
C GLY A 346 4.56 -12.68 -1.15
N TYR A 347 5.84 -13.06 -1.02
CA TYR A 347 6.35 -13.76 0.16
C TYR A 347 6.37 -12.84 1.40
N LYS A 348 6.78 -11.57 1.25
CA LYS A 348 6.70 -10.55 2.31
C LYS A 348 5.27 -10.25 2.74
N VAL A 349 4.30 -10.33 1.81
CA VAL A 349 2.85 -10.28 2.11
C VAL A 349 2.44 -11.52 2.92
N ALA A 350 2.80 -12.73 2.49
CA ALA A 350 2.47 -13.97 3.21
C ALA A 350 3.01 -13.98 4.66
N GLN A 351 4.24 -13.49 4.87
CA GLN A 351 4.83 -13.32 6.21
C GLN A 351 3.97 -12.43 7.13
N ARG A 352 3.44 -11.33 6.58
CA ARG A 352 2.56 -10.38 7.30
C ARG A 352 1.17 -10.99 7.54
N ALA A 353 0.56 -11.58 6.51
CA ALA A 353 -0.76 -12.23 6.59
C ALA A 353 -0.81 -13.35 7.63
N ARG A 354 0.30 -14.09 7.84
CA ARG A 354 0.41 -15.09 8.91
C ARG A 354 0.22 -14.49 10.30
N ALA A 355 0.74 -13.28 10.55
CA ALA A 355 0.58 -12.60 11.85
C ALA A 355 -0.89 -12.21 12.14
N PHE A 356 -1.71 -12.04 11.10
CA PHE A 356 -3.16 -11.84 11.21
C PHE A 356 -3.95 -13.16 11.32
N ASN A 357 -3.28 -14.33 11.44
CA ASN A 357 -3.90 -15.65 11.44
C ASN A 357 -4.79 -15.92 10.20
N MET A 358 -4.37 -15.44 9.03
CA MET A 358 -5.07 -15.71 7.77
C MET A 358 -4.74 -17.10 7.23
N ARG A 359 -5.68 -17.73 6.53
CA ARG A 359 -5.39 -18.88 5.65
C ARG A 359 -4.76 -18.34 4.37
N ILE A 360 -3.52 -18.72 4.08
CA ILE A 360 -2.81 -18.23 2.89
C ILE A 360 -2.84 -19.30 1.80
N LEU A 361 -3.43 -18.93 0.65
CA LEU A 361 -3.36 -19.63 -0.62
C LEU A 361 -2.46 -18.84 -1.57
N TYR A 362 -1.76 -19.50 -2.49
CA TYR A 362 -1.03 -18.79 -3.53
C TYR A 362 -0.99 -19.55 -4.86
N HIS A 363 -0.91 -18.80 -5.96
CA HIS A 363 -0.73 -19.34 -7.30
C HIS A 363 0.48 -18.67 -7.99
N ASN A 364 1.31 -19.51 -8.59
CA ASN A 364 2.49 -19.16 -9.38
C ASN A 364 2.60 -20.15 -10.55
N ARG A 365 3.18 -19.70 -11.68
CA ARG A 365 3.65 -20.59 -12.77
C ARG A 365 4.60 -21.68 -12.26
N ASN A 366 5.54 -21.30 -11.40
CA ASN A 366 6.47 -22.23 -10.73
C ASN A 366 6.19 -22.21 -9.22
N ARG A 367 5.90 -23.37 -8.65
CA ARG A 367 5.75 -23.54 -7.19
C ARG A 367 7.04 -23.11 -6.47
N ARG A 368 6.91 -22.47 -5.31
CA ARG A 368 8.04 -22.18 -4.42
C ARG A 368 8.61 -23.46 -3.82
N ARG A 369 9.80 -23.36 -3.23
CA ARG A 369 10.37 -24.43 -2.40
C ARG A 369 9.47 -24.69 -1.20
N LYS A 370 9.39 -25.95 -0.76
CA LYS A 370 8.48 -26.39 0.32
C LYS A 370 8.80 -25.71 1.66
N GLU A 371 10.07 -25.42 1.90
CA GLU A 371 10.55 -24.75 3.10
C GLU A 371 10.07 -23.29 3.17
N ASP A 372 10.00 -22.60 2.02
CA ASP A 372 9.42 -21.26 1.94
C ASP A 372 7.92 -21.30 2.27
N GLU A 373 7.18 -22.28 1.74
CA GLU A 373 5.74 -22.45 1.99
C GLU A 373 5.45 -22.69 3.47
N GLU A 374 6.15 -23.63 4.09
CA GLU A 374 6.04 -23.97 5.51
C GLU A 374 6.43 -22.80 6.41
N ALA A 375 7.46 -22.04 6.04
CA ALA A 375 7.93 -20.87 6.79
C ALA A 375 6.90 -19.73 6.88
N VAL A 376 5.85 -19.72 6.04
CA VAL A 376 4.74 -18.75 6.11
C VAL A 376 3.34 -19.38 6.25
N GLY A 377 3.22 -20.71 6.15
CA GLY A 377 1.92 -21.41 6.18
C GLY A 377 1.10 -21.25 4.89
N ALA A 378 1.75 -20.98 3.76
CA ALA A 378 1.09 -20.78 2.48
C ALA A 378 0.88 -22.10 1.73
N HIS A 379 -0.29 -22.27 1.13
CA HIS A 379 -0.66 -23.47 0.39
C HIS A 379 -0.70 -23.16 -1.11
N TYR A 380 0.00 -23.96 -1.93
CA TYR A 380 0.02 -23.79 -3.37
C TYR A 380 -1.28 -24.30 -4.02
N CYS A 381 -1.90 -23.47 -4.85
CA CYS A 381 -2.99 -23.82 -5.74
C CYS A 381 -2.44 -24.04 -7.15
N ALA A 382 -2.57 -25.27 -7.67
CA ALA A 382 -2.10 -25.61 -9.02
C ALA A 382 -2.89 -24.87 -10.13
N LYS A 383 -4.16 -24.56 -9.87
CA LYS A 383 -5.00 -23.70 -10.73
C LYS A 383 -5.30 -22.38 -10.04
N MET A 384 -5.38 -21.31 -10.82
CA MET A 384 -5.74 -19.99 -10.30
C MET A 384 -7.22 -19.94 -9.88
N GLU A 385 -8.09 -20.66 -10.60
CA GLU A 385 -9.53 -20.75 -10.31
C GLU A 385 -9.82 -21.31 -8.91
N ASP A 386 -9.04 -22.30 -8.46
CA ASP A 386 -9.20 -22.90 -7.13
C ASP A 386 -8.90 -21.86 -6.03
N LEU A 387 -7.94 -20.96 -6.25
CA LEU A 387 -7.59 -19.87 -5.36
C LEU A 387 -8.69 -18.80 -5.35
N LEU A 388 -9.16 -18.37 -6.53
CA LEU A 388 -10.18 -17.32 -6.66
C LEU A 388 -11.48 -17.69 -5.93
N GLN A 389 -11.95 -18.93 -6.07
CA GLN A 389 -13.17 -19.42 -5.42
C GLN A 389 -13.06 -19.52 -3.90
N GLN A 390 -11.86 -19.76 -3.37
CA GLN A 390 -11.64 -20.00 -1.93
C GLN A 390 -11.27 -18.73 -1.16
N SER A 391 -10.81 -17.68 -1.84
CA SER A 391 -10.31 -16.47 -1.20
C SER A 391 -11.40 -15.45 -0.83
N ASP A 392 -11.20 -14.82 0.33
CA ASP A 392 -11.97 -13.64 0.77
C ASP A 392 -11.24 -12.34 0.38
N PHE A 393 -9.91 -12.41 0.24
CA PHE A 393 -9.07 -11.35 -0.30
C PHE A 393 -8.18 -11.95 -1.39
N VAL A 394 -8.12 -11.34 -2.57
CA VAL A 394 -7.21 -11.75 -3.66
C VAL A 394 -6.23 -10.61 -3.90
N MET A 395 -4.92 -10.86 -3.77
CA MET A 395 -3.89 -9.85 -3.97
C MET A 395 -3.01 -10.20 -5.18
N LEU A 396 -2.93 -9.25 -6.13
CA LEU A 396 -2.14 -9.36 -7.35
C LEU A 396 -0.75 -8.79 -7.13
N VAL A 397 0.27 -9.64 -7.32
CA VAL A 397 1.68 -9.35 -7.07
C VAL A 397 2.56 -9.99 -8.18
N VAL A 398 2.07 -9.94 -9.42
CA VAL A 398 2.77 -10.45 -10.62
C VAL A 398 3.48 -9.32 -11.38
N ASN A 399 4.49 -9.65 -12.18
CA ASN A 399 5.01 -8.69 -13.16
C ASN A 399 4.01 -8.54 -14.31
N LEU A 400 3.92 -7.36 -14.93
CA LEU A 400 3.21 -7.20 -16.21
C LEU A 400 4.04 -7.82 -17.34
N THR A 401 3.39 -8.68 -18.12
CA THR A 401 3.93 -9.47 -19.23
C THR A 401 2.78 -9.77 -20.20
N PRO A 402 3.02 -10.20 -21.45
CA PRO A 402 1.94 -10.61 -22.36
C PRO A 402 1.01 -11.66 -21.75
N GLU A 403 1.53 -12.57 -20.92
CA GLU A 403 0.76 -13.64 -20.26
C GLU A 403 -0.02 -13.17 -19.01
N THR A 404 0.29 -11.99 -18.47
CA THR A 404 -0.38 -11.42 -17.29
C THR A 404 -1.18 -10.16 -17.59
N HIS A 405 -1.13 -9.66 -18.82
CA HIS A 405 -1.97 -8.56 -19.29
C HIS A 405 -3.45 -8.98 -19.29
N LYS A 406 -4.30 -8.22 -18.60
CA LYS A 406 -5.71 -8.56 -18.33
C LYS A 406 -5.91 -9.98 -17.73
N LEU A 407 -4.95 -10.46 -16.93
CA LEU A 407 -5.03 -11.73 -16.21
C LEU A 407 -6.31 -11.90 -15.38
N ILE A 408 -6.80 -10.80 -14.78
CA ILE A 408 -8.08 -10.76 -14.08
C ILE A 408 -9.11 -10.07 -14.99
N GLY A 409 -9.87 -10.88 -15.72
CA GLY A 409 -10.99 -10.43 -16.54
C GLY A 409 -12.35 -10.77 -15.94
N LYS A 410 -13.40 -10.65 -16.76
CA LYS A 410 -14.80 -10.92 -16.37
C LYS A 410 -15.02 -12.35 -15.85
N LYS A 411 -14.32 -13.35 -16.41
CA LYS A 411 -14.37 -14.75 -15.97
C LYS A 411 -13.81 -14.88 -14.55
N GLU A 412 -12.62 -14.33 -14.31
CA GLU A 412 -11.89 -14.46 -13.05
C GLU A 412 -12.59 -13.71 -11.92
N LEU A 413 -13.11 -12.50 -12.20
CA LEU A 413 -13.96 -11.74 -11.28
C LEU A 413 -15.23 -12.52 -10.91
N GLY A 414 -15.87 -13.20 -11.88
CA GLY A 414 -17.04 -14.05 -11.66
C GLY A 414 -16.77 -15.36 -10.90
N LEU A 415 -15.50 -15.75 -10.74
CA LEU A 415 -15.09 -16.90 -9.91
C LEU A 415 -14.76 -16.52 -8.46
N MET A 416 -14.59 -15.22 -8.18
CA MET A 416 -14.40 -14.73 -6.81
C MET A 416 -15.70 -14.80 -6.01
N LYS A 417 -15.60 -14.83 -4.67
CA LYS A 417 -16.79 -14.75 -3.82
C LYS A 417 -17.46 -13.36 -3.95
N PRO A 418 -18.80 -13.26 -3.89
CA PRO A 418 -19.49 -11.96 -3.79
C PRO A 418 -19.06 -11.09 -2.59
N THR A 419 -18.51 -11.72 -1.55
CA THR A 419 -17.96 -11.04 -0.37
C THR A 419 -16.50 -10.61 -0.52
N ALA A 420 -15.82 -10.99 -1.60
CA ALA A 420 -14.37 -10.83 -1.71
C ALA A 420 -13.93 -9.42 -2.10
N THR A 421 -12.72 -9.05 -1.69
CA THR A 421 -12.02 -7.84 -2.15
C THR A 421 -10.86 -8.22 -3.08
N LEU A 422 -10.73 -7.53 -4.20
CA LEU A 422 -9.54 -7.59 -5.08
C LEU A 422 -8.55 -6.49 -4.69
N ILE A 423 -7.28 -6.83 -4.48
CA ILE A 423 -6.19 -5.90 -4.18
C ILE A 423 -5.15 -5.96 -5.30
N ASN A 424 -4.73 -4.80 -5.83
CA ASN A 424 -3.68 -4.73 -6.83
C ASN A 424 -2.53 -3.83 -6.37
N ILE A 425 -1.33 -4.43 -6.24
CA ILE A 425 -0.05 -3.76 -5.93
C ILE A 425 1.02 -4.13 -6.98
N SER A 426 0.58 -4.40 -8.21
CA SER A 426 1.44 -4.88 -9.31
C SER A 426 1.53 -3.87 -10.47
N ARG A 427 0.64 -3.98 -11.46
CA ARG A 427 0.39 -2.99 -12.51
C ARG A 427 -1.11 -2.95 -12.81
N GLY A 428 -1.65 -1.78 -13.20
CA GLY A 428 -3.08 -1.65 -13.51
C GLY A 428 -3.53 -2.59 -14.63
N ALA A 429 -2.75 -2.66 -15.71
CA ALA A 429 -3.03 -3.49 -16.89
C ALA A 429 -3.01 -5.03 -16.65
N VAL A 430 -2.77 -5.49 -15.42
CA VAL A 430 -3.00 -6.90 -15.01
C VAL A 430 -4.50 -7.20 -14.86
N ILE A 431 -5.32 -6.16 -14.67
CA ILE A 431 -6.78 -6.26 -14.57
C ILE A 431 -7.42 -5.71 -15.85
N ASP A 432 -8.48 -6.34 -16.33
CA ASP A 432 -9.42 -5.69 -17.25
C ASP A 432 -10.26 -4.67 -16.47
N GLN A 433 -9.89 -3.39 -16.55
CA GLN A 433 -10.53 -2.32 -15.77
C GLN A 433 -12.02 -2.12 -16.09
N ASP A 434 -12.46 -2.37 -17.32
CA ASP A 434 -13.87 -2.25 -17.68
C ASP A 434 -14.68 -3.38 -17.04
N ALA A 435 -14.14 -4.60 -17.06
CA ALA A 435 -14.71 -5.73 -16.33
C ALA A 435 -14.72 -5.51 -14.81
N LEU A 436 -13.69 -4.85 -14.25
CA LEU A 436 -13.65 -4.49 -12.84
C LEU A 436 -14.73 -3.46 -12.47
N VAL A 437 -14.93 -2.42 -13.29
CA VAL A 437 -16.01 -1.43 -13.11
C VAL A 437 -17.38 -2.13 -13.12
N GLU A 438 -17.64 -2.98 -14.12
CA GLU A 438 -18.88 -3.75 -14.21
C GLU A 438 -19.09 -4.64 -12.98
N ALA A 439 -18.04 -5.36 -12.55
CA ALA A 439 -18.09 -6.27 -11.41
C ALA A 439 -18.39 -5.54 -10.08
N LEU A 440 -17.83 -4.34 -9.89
CA LEU A 440 -18.05 -3.54 -8.68
C LEU A 440 -19.42 -2.87 -8.65
N GLN A 441 -19.89 -2.33 -9.79
CA GLN A 441 -21.22 -1.75 -9.92
C GLN A 441 -22.32 -2.79 -9.69
N ASN A 442 -22.16 -3.98 -10.28
CA ASN A 442 -23.10 -5.09 -10.16
C ASN A 442 -22.89 -5.95 -8.90
N LYS A 443 -21.93 -5.60 -8.03
CA LYS A 443 -21.61 -6.31 -6.78
C LYS A 443 -21.28 -7.81 -6.98
N VAL A 444 -20.65 -8.14 -8.11
CA VAL A 444 -20.06 -9.47 -8.38
C VAL A 444 -18.94 -9.76 -7.37
N ILE A 445 -18.22 -8.72 -6.96
CA ILE A 445 -17.32 -8.73 -5.79
C ILE A 445 -17.68 -7.56 -4.86
N ARG A 446 -17.25 -7.62 -3.60
CA ARG A 446 -17.58 -6.61 -2.57
C ARG A 446 -16.91 -5.27 -2.87
N ALA A 447 -15.60 -5.30 -3.15
CA ALA A 447 -14.76 -4.10 -3.21
C ALA A 447 -13.45 -4.34 -3.99
N ALA A 448 -12.77 -3.23 -4.32
CA ALA A 448 -11.38 -3.26 -4.79
C ALA A 448 -10.48 -2.28 -4.01
N ALA A 449 -9.18 -2.55 -4.00
CA ALA A 449 -8.17 -1.65 -3.44
C ALA A 449 -6.92 -1.65 -4.33
N LEU A 450 -6.62 -0.52 -4.96
CA LEU A 450 -5.67 -0.43 -6.07
C LEU A 450 -4.58 0.58 -5.73
N ASP A 451 -3.32 0.16 -5.68
CA ASP A 451 -2.19 1.11 -5.71
C ASP A 451 -1.82 1.51 -7.14
N VAL A 452 -2.27 0.73 -8.12
CA VAL A 452 -1.89 0.83 -9.53
C VAL A 452 -3.12 0.77 -10.42
N THR A 453 -3.09 1.54 -11.51
CA THR A 453 -4.19 1.72 -12.46
C THR A 453 -3.63 1.83 -13.89
N TYR A 454 -4.48 1.99 -14.91
CA TYR A 454 -4.03 2.20 -16.28
C TYR A 454 -5.03 3.11 -17.02
N PRO A 455 -4.59 4.21 -17.67
CA PRO A 455 -3.27 4.83 -17.49
C PRO A 455 -3.08 5.37 -16.06
N GLU A 456 -1.86 5.73 -15.70
CA GLU A 456 -1.54 6.38 -14.42
C GLU A 456 -1.11 7.83 -14.64
N PRO A 457 -1.77 8.83 -14.02
CA PRO A 457 -3.01 8.74 -13.26
C PRO A 457 -4.23 8.48 -14.18
N LEU A 458 -5.31 7.90 -13.64
CA LEU A 458 -6.57 7.71 -14.38
C LEU A 458 -7.11 9.00 -15.00
N PRO A 459 -7.85 8.93 -16.13
CA PRO A 459 -8.73 10.01 -16.57
C PRO A 459 -9.65 10.46 -15.42
N ARG A 460 -9.90 11.76 -15.27
CA ARG A 460 -10.61 12.31 -14.10
C ARG A 460 -12.12 12.01 -14.09
N ASP A 461 -12.65 11.65 -15.25
CA ASP A 461 -13.99 11.15 -15.53
C ASP A 461 -14.09 9.61 -15.44
N HIS A 462 -12.99 8.89 -15.18
CA HIS A 462 -12.97 7.42 -15.17
C HIS A 462 -13.90 6.83 -14.09
N PRO A 463 -14.82 5.89 -14.42
CA PRO A 463 -15.87 5.43 -13.52
C PRO A 463 -15.41 4.95 -12.14
N LEU A 464 -14.25 4.29 -12.03
CA LEU A 464 -13.68 3.84 -10.75
C LEU A 464 -13.53 4.96 -9.71
N LEU A 465 -13.31 6.22 -10.12
CA LEU A 465 -13.16 7.36 -9.21
C LEU A 465 -14.47 7.75 -8.50
N ASN A 466 -15.62 7.27 -9.01
CA ASN A 466 -16.95 7.55 -8.47
C ASN A 466 -17.54 6.38 -7.64
N LEU A 467 -16.80 5.27 -7.48
CA LEU A 467 -17.30 4.09 -6.77
C LEU A 467 -16.92 4.12 -5.29
N SER A 468 -17.92 4.00 -4.40
CA SER A 468 -17.71 4.01 -2.94
C SER A 468 -17.08 2.72 -2.39
N ASN A 469 -17.06 1.63 -3.16
CA ASN A 469 -16.44 0.35 -2.81
C ASN A 469 -15.05 0.16 -3.43
N VAL A 470 -14.36 1.25 -3.77
CA VAL A 470 -12.98 1.23 -4.28
C VAL A 470 -12.09 2.16 -3.43
N ILE A 471 -10.88 1.69 -3.13
CA ILE A 471 -9.78 2.55 -2.66
C ILE A 471 -8.75 2.63 -3.79
N ILE A 472 -8.29 3.82 -4.13
CA ILE A 472 -7.21 4.03 -5.11
C ILE A 472 -6.12 4.90 -4.45
N THR A 473 -4.88 4.43 -4.49
CA THR A 473 -3.69 5.21 -4.14
C THR A 473 -2.83 5.46 -5.39
N PRO A 474 -2.05 6.55 -5.45
CA PRO A 474 -1.31 6.92 -6.65
C PRO A 474 0.09 6.28 -6.69
N HIS A 475 0.17 4.95 -6.81
CA HIS A 475 1.41 4.18 -6.93
C HIS A 475 2.42 4.42 -5.79
N ILE A 476 1.93 4.43 -4.55
CA ILE A 476 2.74 4.79 -3.37
C ILE A 476 3.44 3.59 -2.70
N GLY A 477 3.39 2.40 -3.30
CA GLY A 477 3.96 1.16 -2.76
C GLY A 477 5.46 1.17 -2.52
N THR A 478 6.21 2.15 -3.03
CA THR A 478 7.62 2.39 -2.69
C THR A 478 7.88 3.78 -2.09
N ALA A 479 6.84 4.57 -1.84
CA ALA A 479 6.95 5.97 -1.42
C ALA A 479 7.27 6.12 0.08
N THR A 480 8.39 5.55 0.52
CA THR A 480 8.95 5.75 1.86
C THR A 480 10.40 6.23 1.76
N VAL A 481 10.83 7.05 2.72
CA VAL A 481 12.20 7.60 2.77
C VAL A 481 13.25 6.49 2.73
N GLN A 482 12.99 5.39 3.45
CA GLN A 482 13.86 4.23 3.52
C GLN A 482 13.95 3.50 2.18
N ALA A 483 12.80 3.24 1.53
CA ALA A 483 12.75 2.52 0.27
C ALA A 483 13.41 3.30 -0.86
N ILE A 484 13.03 4.57 -1.04
CA ILE A 484 13.57 5.46 -2.06
C ILE A 484 15.10 5.59 -1.90
N ARG A 485 15.60 5.70 -0.67
CA ARG A 485 17.04 5.69 -0.39
C ARG A 485 17.70 4.36 -0.76
N MET A 486 17.14 3.22 -0.35
CA MET A 486 17.70 1.90 -0.69
C MET A 486 17.69 1.65 -2.21
N MET A 487 16.69 2.17 -2.94
CA MET A 487 16.64 2.11 -4.41
C MET A 487 17.81 2.89 -5.02
N ALA A 488 18.12 4.09 -4.51
CA ALA A 488 19.28 4.85 -4.95
C ALA A 488 20.61 4.15 -4.60
N GLU A 489 20.76 3.59 -3.38
CA GLU A 489 21.96 2.84 -2.97
C GLU A 489 22.18 1.58 -3.85
N GLU A 490 21.12 0.84 -4.18
CA GLU A 490 21.18 -0.34 -5.07
C GLU A 490 21.46 0.07 -6.53
N ALA A 491 20.85 1.16 -7.03
CA ALA A 491 21.13 1.69 -8.36
C ALA A 491 22.59 2.20 -8.50
N ILE A 492 23.14 2.85 -7.47
CA ILE A 492 24.56 3.25 -7.42
C ILE A 492 25.46 2.02 -7.51
N ALA A 493 25.19 0.97 -6.72
CA ALA A 493 25.97 -0.27 -6.76
C ALA A 493 25.93 -0.94 -8.14
N ASN A 494 24.75 -1.02 -8.76
CA ASN A 494 24.55 -1.54 -10.11
C ASN A 494 25.33 -0.74 -11.17
N MET A 495 25.22 0.60 -11.16
CA MET A 495 25.95 1.46 -12.09
C MET A 495 27.46 1.33 -11.92
N LEU A 496 27.97 1.41 -10.68
CA LEU A 496 29.41 1.26 -10.42
C LEU A 496 29.94 -0.11 -10.83
N ALA A 497 29.18 -1.19 -10.64
CA ALA A 497 29.55 -2.52 -11.13
C ALA A 497 29.64 -2.55 -12.66
N ALA A 498 28.63 -2.01 -13.35
CA ALA A 498 28.58 -1.97 -14.81
C ALA A 498 29.69 -1.12 -15.43
N LEU A 499 30.06 0.01 -14.81
CA LEU A 499 31.11 0.91 -15.32
C LEU A 499 32.51 0.31 -15.17
N ASN A 500 32.75 -0.44 -14.09
CA ASN A 500 34.02 -1.12 -13.77
C ASN A 500 34.09 -2.57 -14.31
N ASP A 501 33.18 -2.94 -15.22
CA ASP A 501 33.08 -4.26 -15.85
C ASP A 501 33.07 -5.44 -14.85
N GLN A 502 32.45 -5.20 -13.67
CA GLN A 502 32.22 -6.18 -12.61
C GLN A 502 30.86 -6.88 -12.80
N PRO A 503 30.64 -8.04 -12.14
CA PRO A 503 29.32 -8.66 -12.07
C PRO A 503 28.28 -7.72 -11.46
N ILE A 504 27.22 -7.44 -12.21
CA ILE A 504 26.15 -6.52 -11.79
C ILE A 504 25.20 -7.26 -10.84
N PRO A 505 24.90 -6.72 -9.64
CA PRO A 505 24.03 -7.38 -8.67
C PRO A 505 22.60 -7.66 -9.17
N SER A 506 21.96 -6.68 -9.83
CA SER A 506 20.54 -6.73 -10.22
C SER A 506 20.36 -6.40 -11.71
N GLU A 507 21.09 -7.12 -12.58
CA GLU A 507 20.96 -7.00 -14.05
C GLU A 507 19.66 -7.61 -14.59
N VAL A 508 19.07 -6.94 -15.59
CA VAL A 508 17.81 -7.29 -16.22
C VAL A 508 18.04 -7.60 -17.69
N PHE A 509 17.87 -8.88 -18.05
CA PHE A 509 18.06 -9.35 -19.41
C PHE A 509 16.77 -9.23 -20.25
N PRO A 510 16.87 -8.94 -21.56
CA PRO A 510 15.72 -9.07 -22.48
C PRO A 510 15.23 -10.52 -22.54
N LYS A 511 13.92 -10.70 -22.78
CA LYS A 511 13.25 -12.01 -22.88
C LYS A 511 12.91 -12.38 -24.32
#